data_AF-A0AAV4DFE0-F1
#
_entry.id   AF-A0AAV4DFE0-F1
#
_cell.length_a   1.000
_cell.length_b   1.000
_cell.length_c   1.000
_cell.angle_alpha   90.00
_cell.angle_beta   90.00
_cell.angle_gamma   90.00
#
_symmetry.space_group_name_H-M   'P 1'
#
loop_
_entity.id
_entity.type
_entity.pdbx_description
1 polymer ?
#
loop_
_entity_poly.entity_id
_entity_poly.type
_entity_poly.pdbx_seq_one_letter_code
_entity_poly.pdbx_strand_id
1 'polypeptide(L)'
;MLWHQQRKSSYDYFLCPKCSYENCNIIKFPQRIDECRTLCNGFEKFPKTIGCVDGTCIPMTGKSQEKRNAYICRQGYCAMHVQMTCESNLKTIDITTGYPGSVGDARVFRNIPIFEKMQTLQDFHFASRRFGKPIENGTDNTT
;
A
#
# COMPACT_ATOMS: atom_id res chain seq x y z
N MET A 1 6.91 -45.73 11.08
CA MET A 1 7.93 -44.72 10.72
C MET A 1 7.19 -43.58 10.04
N LEU A 2 6.90 -42.55 10.84
CA LEU A 2 6.00 -41.45 10.53
C LEU A 2 6.71 -40.42 9.64
N TRP A 3 6.17 -40.13 8.47
CA TRP A 3 6.46 -38.89 7.74
C TRP A 3 5.29 -37.93 7.97
N HIS A 4 5.54 -36.92 8.80
CA HIS A 4 4.61 -35.85 9.13
C HIS A 4 4.74 -34.77 8.04
N GLN A 5 4.04 -34.94 6.92
CA GLN A 5 3.98 -33.93 5.86
C GLN A 5 2.79 -33.01 6.11
N GLN A 6 3.08 -31.87 6.75
CA GLN A 6 2.09 -30.83 7.03
C GLN A 6 1.46 -30.33 5.73
N ARG A 7 0.14 -30.46 5.64
CA ARG A 7 -0.70 -29.82 4.62
C ARG A 7 -0.56 -28.30 4.76
N LYS A 8 0.14 -27.63 3.85
CA LYS A 8 0.02 -26.18 3.69
C LYS A 8 -0.99 -25.91 2.58
N SER A 9 -2.17 -25.44 2.98
CA SER A 9 -3.23 -24.97 2.09
C SER A 9 -2.77 -23.74 1.30
N SER A 10 -2.87 -23.81 -0.03
CA SER A 10 -3.25 -22.76 -1.01
C SER A 10 -3.25 -21.27 -0.58
N TYR A 11 -2.13 -20.74 -0.07
CA TYR A 11 -1.99 -19.32 0.23
C TYR A 11 -0.68 -18.76 -0.34
N ASP A 12 -0.57 -18.73 -1.67
CA ASP A 12 0.45 -17.90 -2.31
C ASP A 12 -0.05 -16.45 -2.33
N TYR A 13 0.36 -15.72 -1.30
CA TYR A 13 0.30 -14.26 -1.24
C TYR A 13 1.18 -13.69 -2.35
N PHE A 14 0.63 -13.51 -3.56
CA PHE A 14 1.29 -12.80 -4.66
C PHE A 14 1.30 -11.29 -4.40
N LEU A 15 2.13 -10.89 -3.44
CA LEU A 15 3.13 -9.82 -3.53
C LEU A 15 3.94 -9.87 -2.23
N CYS A 16 5.12 -10.45 -2.38
CA CYS A 16 6.11 -10.76 -1.37
C CYS A 16 6.26 -9.66 -0.29
N PRO A 17 6.02 -9.96 1.00
CA PRO A 17 6.45 -9.10 2.11
C PRO A 17 7.96 -8.80 2.10
N LYS A 18 8.77 -9.53 1.31
CA LYS A 18 10.21 -9.28 1.12
C LYS A 18 10.56 -8.45 -0.12
N CYS A 19 9.66 -8.24 -1.08
CA CYS A 19 9.99 -7.42 -2.27
C CYS A 19 10.01 -5.92 -1.96
N SER A 20 9.32 -5.47 -0.91
CA SER A 20 9.21 -4.05 -0.62
C SER A 20 10.40 -3.47 0.15
N TYR A 21 11.31 -4.28 0.72
CA TYR A 21 12.26 -3.71 1.71
C TYR A 21 13.76 -3.99 1.57
N GLU A 22 14.25 -5.10 0.98
CA GLU A 22 15.71 -5.35 1.09
C GLU A 22 16.48 -5.59 -0.23
N ASN A 23 15.86 -5.95 -1.36
CA ASN A 23 16.61 -6.18 -2.62
C ASN A 23 15.76 -6.09 -3.91
N CYS A 24 14.81 -5.15 -4.00
CA CYS A 24 14.08 -4.93 -5.25
C CYS A 24 14.84 -3.96 -6.16
N ASN A 25 15.23 -4.40 -7.35
CA ASN A 25 15.89 -3.53 -8.34
C ASN A 25 14.93 -2.67 -9.17
N ILE A 26 13.62 -2.89 -9.03
CA ILE A 26 12.60 -2.30 -9.90
C ILE A 26 11.79 -1.22 -9.15
N ILE A 27 11.21 -1.57 -8.00
CA ILE A 27 10.41 -0.68 -7.16
C ILE A 27 11.24 -0.34 -5.93
N LYS A 28 11.65 0.92 -5.82
CA LYS A 28 12.47 1.43 -4.71
C LYS A 28 11.85 2.70 -4.15
N PHE A 29 11.64 2.70 -2.85
CA PHE A 29 11.27 3.89 -2.11
C PHE A 29 12.52 4.73 -1.82
N PRO A 30 12.49 6.07 -1.93
CA PRO A 30 13.64 6.92 -1.64
C PRO A 30 14.14 6.69 -0.21
N GLN A 31 15.45 6.54 -0.04
CA GLN A 31 16.07 6.34 1.28
C GLN A 31 16.76 7.60 1.80
N ARG A 32 17.11 8.52 0.90
CA ARG A 32 17.86 9.74 1.22
C ARG A 32 16.98 10.97 1.06
N ILE A 33 17.21 11.98 1.89
CA ILE A 33 16.49 13.25 1.83
C ILE A 33 16.66 13.96 0.48
N ASP A 34 17.82 13.84 -0.16
CA ASP A 34 18.10 14.44 -1.46
C ASP A 34 17.31 13.78 -2.60
N GLU A 35 17.03 12.48 -2.48
CA GLU A 35 16.14 11.77 -3.40
C GLU A 35 14.71 12.31 -3.24
N CYS A 36 14.23 12.46 -2.00
CA CYS A 36 12.93 13.07 -1.73
C CYS A 36 12.79 14.49 -2.29
N ARG A 37 13.85 15.32 -2.17
CA ARG A 37 13.89 16.66 -2.79
C ARG A 37 13.80 16.59 -4.32
N THR A 38 14.48 15.63 -4.92
CA THR A 38 14.44 15.43 -6.38
C THR A 38 13.03 15.01 -6.82
N LEU A 39 12.39 14.10 -6.09
CA LEU A 39 11.02 13.66 -6.36
C LEU A 39 10.03 14.82 -6.27
N CYS A 40 10.12 15.64 -5.22
CA CYS A 40 9.16 16.73 -5.02
C CYS A 40 9.25 17.83 -6.08
N ASN A 41 10.43 18.05 -6.67
CA ASN A 41 10.58 19.00 -7.77
C ASN A 41 9.77 18.60 -9.01
N GLY A 42 9.46 17.31 -9.19
CA GLY A 42 8.61 16.86 -10.30
C GLY A 42 7.11 17.11 -10.09
N PHE A 43 6.68 17.51 -8.89
CA PHE A 43 5.29 17.82 -8.57
C PHE A 43 5.04 19.33 -8.56
N GLU A 44 4.98 19.96 -9.74
CA GLU A 44 4.88 21.43 -9.89
C GLU A 44 3.73 22.09 -9.12
N LYS A 45 2.57 21.42 -9.07
CA LYS A 45 1.34 21.94 -8.43
C LYS A 45 1.14 21.46 -6.99
N PHE A 46 1.97 20.53 -6.53
CA PHE A 46 1.84 19.89 -5.22
C PHE A 46 3.20 19.95 -4.50
N PRO A 47 3.57 21.10 -3.92
CA PRO A 47 4.87 21.30 -3.30
C PRO A 47 5.07 20.28 -2.17
N LYS A 48 6.31 19.81 -1.97
CA LYS A 48 6.68 18.80 -0.95
C LYS A 48 6.03 17.42 -1.13
N THR A 49 5.27 17.18 -2.21
CA THR A 49 4.76 15.85 -2.52
C THR A 49 5.88 14.97 -3.06
N ILE A 50 6.09 13.78 -2.49
CA ILE A 50 7.09 12.82 -2.97
C ILE A 50 6.47 11.62 -3.70
N GLY A 51 5.15 11.52 -3.67
CA GLY A 51 4.42 10.50 -4.40
C GLY A 51 2.91 10.65 -4.28
N CYS A 52 2.21 10.04 -5.22
CA CYS A 52 0.76 9.91 -5.22
C CYS A 52 0.37 8.50 -4.79
N VAL A 53 -0.52 8.39 -3.81
CA VAL A 53 -1.05 7.12 -3.30
C VAL A 53 -2.46 6.89 -3.83
N ASP A 54 -2.68 5.72 -4.41
CA ASP A 54 -4.01 5.24 -4.79
C ASP A 54 -4.21 3.76 -4.44
N GLY A 55 -5.47 3.38 -4.24
CA GLY A 55 -5.87 2.06 -3.78
C GLY A 55 -7.02 1.49 -4.60
N THR A 56 -6.95 0.20 -4.92
CA THR A 56 -7.99 -0.53 -5.65
C THR A 56 -8.23 -1.92 -5.05
N CYS A 57 -9.45 -2.43 -5.25
CA CYS A 57 -9.86 -3.76 -4.82
C CYS A 57 -9.87 -4.71 -6.02
N ILE A 58 -8.94 -5.66 -6.06
CA ILE A 58 -8.88 -6.70 -7.09
C ILE A 58 -9.81 -7.86 -6.72
N PRO A 59 -10.74 -8.26 -7.61
CA PRO A 59 -11.60 -9.42 -7.38
C PRO A 59 -10.80 -10.71 -7.15
N MET A 60 -11.31 -11.57 -6.28
CA MET A 60 -10.73 -12.89 -6.04
C MET A 60 -11.77 -13.99 -6.12
N THR A 61 -11.37 -15.09 -6.75
CA THR A 61 -12.09 -16.36 -6.75
C THR A 61 -11.45 -17.31 -5.74
N GLY A 62 -12.23 -17.99 -4.89
CA GLY A 62 -11.75 -19.18 -4.17
C GLY A 62 -11.30 -19.01 -2.70
N LYS A 63 -12.03 -18.25 -1.87
CA LYS A 63 -11.81 -18.33 -0.41
C LYS A 63 -12.59 -19.48 0.19
N SER A 64 -11.99 -20.19 1.15
CA SER A 64 -12.73 -21.09 2.03
C SER A 64 -13.90 -20.33 2.66
N GLN A 65 -15.06 -20.99 2.74
CA GLN A 65 -16.32 -20.42 3.21
C GLN A 65 -16.16 -19.66 4.55
N GLU A 66 -15.23 -20.14 5.39
CA GLU A 66 -14.95 -19.67 6.75
C GLU A 66 -14.45 -18.24 6.86
N LYS A 67 -13.78 -17.68 5.83
CA LYS A 67 -13.24 -16.30 5.88
C LYS A 67 -13.79 -15.38 4.79
N ARG A 68 -14.78 -15.83 4.01
CA ARG A 68 -15.31 -15.11 2.85
C ARG A 68 -15.79 -13.70 3.21
N ASN A 69 -16.51 -13.56 4.33
CA ASN A 69 -17.13 -12.30 4.75
C ASN A 69 -16.12 -11.17 4.96
N ALA A 70 -14.91 -11.49 5.48
CA ALA A 70 -13.86 -10.51 5.69
C ALA A 70 -13.34 -9.90 4.37
N TYR A 71 -13.56 -10.54 3.22
CA TYR A 71 -13.07 -10.06 1.94
C TYR A 71 -14.16 -9.45 1.08
N ILE A 72 -15.39 -9.34 1.57
CA ILE A 72 -16.46 -8.65 0.85
C ILE A 72 -16.16 -7.16 0.90
N CYS A 73 -15.93 -6.55 -0.27
CA CYS A 73 -15.76 -5.11 -0.39
C CYS A 73 -17.11 -4.38 -0.37
N ARG A 74 -17.09 -3.04 -0.35
CA ARG A 74 -18.30 -2.20 -0.38
C ARG A 74 -19.21 -2.51 -1.57
N GLN A 75 -18.65 -2.99 -2.67
CA GLN A 75 -19.36 -3.36 -3.90
C GLN A 75 -19.97 -4.78 -3.85
N GLY A 76 -19.83 -5.50 -2.73
CA GLY A 76 -20.53 -6.78 -2.50
C GLY A 76 -19.84 -8.02 -3.07
N TYR A 77 -18.63 -7.89 -3.63
CA TYR A 77 -17.85 -9.02 -4.13
C TYR A 77 -16.60 -9.29 -3.28
N CYS A 78 -16.07 -10.51 -3.36
CA CYS A 78 -14.83 -10.88 -2.67
C CYS A 78 -13.62 -10.23 -3.37
N ALA A 79 -12.88 -9.40 -2.64
CA ALA A 79 -11.76 -8.64 -3.17
C ALA A 79 -10.59 -8.53 -2.19
N MET A 80 -9.43 -8.19 -2.73
CA MET A 80 -8.19 -7.90 -2.00
C MET A 80 -7.74 -6.50 -2.37
N HIS A 81 -7.26 -5.75 -1.39
CA HIS A 81 -6.69 -4.43 -1.66
C HIS A 81 -5.31 -4.55 -2.29
N VAL A 82 -5.09 -3.67 -3.24
CA VAL A 82 -3.80 -3.29 -3.79
C VAL A 82 -3.69 -1.79 -3.64
N GLN A 83 -2.63 -1.34 -2.99
CA GLN A 83 -2.28 0.06 -2.87
C GLN A 83 -0.93 0.28 -3.55
N MET A 84 -0.80 1.39 -4.25
CA MET A 84 0.41 1.73 -4.97
C MET A 84 0.75 3.21 -4.73
N THR A 85 2.05 3.49 -4.68
CA THR A 85 2.58 4.84 -4.62
C THR A 85 3.46 5.09 -5.85
N CYS A 86 3.22 6.19 -6.54
CA CYS A 86 3.96 6.58 -7.73
C CYS A 86 4.60 7.97 -7.58
N GLU A 87 5.78 8.16 -8.17
CA GLU A 87 6.38 9.50 -8.34
C GLU A 87 5.75 10.27 -9.52
N SER A 88 6.22 11.50 -9.73
CA SER A 88 5.76 12.43 -10.76
C SER A 88 5.91 11.91 -12.19
N ASN A 89 6.91 11.07 -12.47
CA ASN A 89 7.10 10.43 -13.79
C ASN A 89 6.31 9.11 -13.95
N LEU A 90 5.26 8.90 -13.16
CA LEU A 90 4.42 7.70 -13.17
C LEU A 90 5.15 6.39 -12.83
N LYS A 91 6.37 6.47 -12.30
CA LYS A 91 7.12 5.31 -11.83
C LYS A 91 6.63 4.89 -10.44
N THR A 92 6.35 3.60 -10.29
CA THR A 92 5.97 3.01 -9.00
C THR A 92 7.17 2.96 -8.06
N ILE A 93 7.01 3.53 -6.87
CA ILE A 93 8.03 3.56 -5.81
C ILE A 93 7.65 2.66 -4.62
N ASP A 94 6.38 2.27 -4.51
CA ASP A 94 5.91 1.28 -3.53
C ASP A 94 4.63 0.59 -4.01
N ILE A 95 4.48 -0.68 -3.65
CA ILE A 95 3.24 -1.45 -3.87
C ILE A 95 2.99 -2.36 -2.66
N THR A 96 1.78 -2.31 -2.13
CA THR A 96 1.37 -3.14 -1.00
C THR A 96 0.04 -3.81 -1.30
N THR A 97 -0.09 -5.11 -0.99
CA THR A 97 -1.32 -5.88 -1.23
C THR A 97 -1.66 -6.83 -0.09
N GLY A 98 -2.84 -7.45 -0.17
CA GLY A 98 -3.20 -8.58 0.69
C GLY A 98 -4.16 -8.22 1.82
N TYR A 99 -4.54 -6.95 1.96
CA TYR A 99 -5.59 -6.57 2.90
C TYR A 99 -6.96 -7.05 2.41
N PRO A 100 -7.84 -7.50 3.31
CA PRO A 100 -9.18 -7.92 2.93
C PRO A 100 -10.02 -6.77 2.37
N GLY A 101 -10.83 -7.02 1.33
CA GLY A 101 -11.66 -6.03 0.66
C GLY A 101 -12.62 -5.26 1.57
N SER A 102 -12.97 -5.80 2.75
CA SER A 102 -13.79 -5.11 3.76
C SER A 102 -13.07 -4.00 4.51
N VAL A 103 -11.74 -3.98 4.49
CA VAL A 103 -10.93 -2.96 5.18
C VAL A 103 -10.98 -1.66 4.37
N GLY A 104 -11.21 -0.52 5.01
CA GLY A 104 -11.18 0.77 4.31
C GLY A 104 -9.75 1.22 3.94
N ASP A 105 -9.60 1.92 2.82
CA ASP A 105 -8.30 2.37 2.28
C ASP A 105 -7.46 3.16 3.29
N ALA A 106 -8.08 4.05 4.08
CA ALA A 106 -7.36 4.81 5.11
C ALA A 106 -6.75 3.91 6.19
N ARG A 107 -7.44 2.81 6.54
CA ARG A 107 -6.92 1.82 7.49
C ARG A 107 -5.82 0.98 6.84
N VAL A 108 -5.96 0.60 5.57
CA VAL A 108 -4.87 -0.06 4.83
C VAL A 108 -3.64 0.84 4.85
N PHE A 109 -3.76 2.10 4.42
CA PHE A 109 -2.67 3.06 4.34
C PHE A 109 -1.94 3.26 5.68
N ARG A 110 -2.65 3.38 6.80
CA ARG A 110 -2.02 3.54 8.12
C ARG A 110 -1.27 2.30 8.62
N ASN A 111 -1.54 1.12 8.07
CA ASN A 111 -0.97 -0.14 8.53
C ASN A 111 0.14 -0.68 7.62
N ILE A 112 0.51 0.05 6.57
CA ILE A 112 1.56 -0.39 5.64
C ILE A 112 2.90 0.30 5.93
N PRO A 113 4.04 -0.35 5.64
CA PRO A 113 5.36 0.14 6.02
C PRO A 113 5.75 1.52 5.46
N ILE A 114 5.18 1.92 4.31
CA ILE A 114 5.45 3.25 3.72
C ILE A 114 4.88 4.40 4.57
N PHE A 115 3.85 4.15 5.39
CA PHE A 115 3.31 5.15 6.29
C PHE A 115 4.29 5.53 7.38
N GLU A 116 4.96 4.54 7.98
CA GLU A 116 6.02 4.77 8.97
C GLU A 116 7.19 5.55 8.35
N LYS A 117 7.60 5.19 7.13
CA LYS A 117 8.62 5.96 6.39
C LYS A 117 8.19 7.40 6.16
N MET A 118 6.95 7.64 5.79
CA MET A 118 6.41 8.99 5.60
C MET A 118 6.55 9.83 6.87
N GLN A 119 6.23 9.27 8.03
CA GLN A 119 6.32 9.96 9.32
C GLN A 119 7.75 10.39 9.66
N THR A 120 8.76 9.66 9.20
CA THR A 120 10.18 10.06 9.36
C THR A 120 10.57 11.23 8.45
N LEU A 121 9.82 11.47 7.38
CA LEU A 121 10.07 12.51 6.37
C LEU A 121 9.23 13.76 6.66
N GLN A 122 9.45 14.40 7.82
CA GLN A 122 8.60 15.51 8.33
C GLN A 122 8.36 16.68 7.35
N ASP A 123 9.27 16.88 6.38
CA ASP A 123 9.17 17.93 5.36
C ASP A 123 8.40 17.54 4.10
N PHE A 124 7.99 16.28 3.96
CA PHE A 124 7.40 15.71 2.76
C PHE A 124 6.06 15.03 3.05
N HIS A 125 5.22 14.91 2.02
CA HIS A 125 3.94 14.22 2.14
C HIS A 125 3.60 13.42 0.88
N PHE A 126 2.60 12.56 1.01
CA PHE A 126 1.95 11.95 -0.14
C PHE A 126 0.66 12.67 -0.50
N ALA A 127 0.40 12.76 -1.79
CA ALA A 127 -0.88 13.21 -2.32
C ALA A 127 -1.81 12.01 -2.52
N SER A 128 -3.10 12.17 -2.24
CA SER A 128 -4.12 11.21 -2.68
C SER A 128 -5.42 11.93 -2.99
N ARG A 129 -6.17 11.40 -3.96
CA ARG A 129 -7.51 11.91 -4.28
C ARG A 129 -8.50 11.72 -3.14
N ARG A 130 -8.29 10.73 -2.26
CA ARG A 130 -9.22 10.41 -1.18
C ARG A 130 -8.98 11.22 0.10
N PHE A 131 -7.79 11.76 0.31
CA PHE A 131 -7.45 12.45 1.57
C PHE A 131 -7.77 13.96 1.54
N GLY A 132 -8.06 14.56 0.39
CA GLY A 132 -8.58 15.95 0.27
C GLY A 132 -7.66 17.07 0.78
N LYS A 133 -6.62 16.73 1.54
CA LYS A 133 -5.52 17.51 2.09
C LYS A 133 -4.25 16.65 2.06
N PRO A 134 -3.04 17.24 2.11
CA PRO A 134 -1.82 16.50 2.41
C PRO A 134 -2.06 15.65 3.67
N ILE A 135 -1.64 14.39 3.64
CA ILE A 135 -1.67 13.56 4.86
C ILE A 135 -0.63 14.17 5.79
N GLU A 136 -1.05 15.02 6.71
CA GLU A 136 -0.21 15.53 7.78
C GLU A 136 -0.26 14.55 8.95
N ASN A 137 0.84 14.47 9.71
CA ASN A 137 1.07 13.51 10.78
C ASN A 137 -0.13 13.35 11.73
N GLY A 138 -0.94 12.32 11.48
CA GLY A 138 -1.74 11.66 12.52
C GLY A 138 -3.19 12.12 12.74
N THR A 139 -3.81 12.99 11.94
CA THR A 139 -5.22 13.35 12.18
C THR A 139 -6.07 13.44 10.92
N ASP A 140 -6.42 12.29 10.34
CA ASP A 140 -7.61 12.19 9.48
C ASP A 140 -8.62 11.25 10.15
N ASN A 141 -9.40 11.85 11.07
CA ASN A 141 -10.62 11.27 11.63
C ASN A 141 -11.77 11.53 10.65
N THR A 142 -11.83 10.78 9.55
CA THR A 142 -13.05 10.72 8.74
C THR A 142 -13.63 9.31 8.83
N THR A 143 -14.68 9.23 9.64
CA THR A 143 -15.67 8.15 9.70
C THR A 143 -16.44 8.07 8.38
#